data_AF-A0A9C8SZR6-F1
#
_entry.id   AF-A0A9C8SZR6-F1
#
_cell.length_a   1.000
_cell.length_b   1.000
_cell.length_c   1.000
_cell.angle_alpha   90.00
_cell.angle_beta   90.00
_cell.angle_gamma   90.00
#
_symmetry.space_group_name_H-M   'P 1'
#
loop_
_entity.id
_entity.type
_entity.pdbx_description
1 polymer ?
#
loop_
_entity_poly.entity_id
_entity_poly.type
_entity_poly.pdbx_seq_one_letter_code
_entity_poly.pdbx_strand_id
1 'polypeptide(L)'
;MKTLILLALILLPLPLAAQTYPGMNMNQQDMQKMMLQAQKAQECMEKVDKNALEALERESKRFEAEIRSLCAAGKRDQAQEKAMAYGRKVSSSPVVREMKKCTEMMQGMMQDMMPGMDMRFMEEDSAESSRHICDSL
;
A
#
# COMPACT_ATOMS: atom_id res chain seq x y z
N MET A 1 -24.26 -46.40 20.37
CA MET A 1 -22.85 -46.86 20.20
C MET A 1 -22.36 -46.84 18.75
N LYS A 2 -23.23 -46.86 17.72
CA LYS A 2 -22.82 -46.75 16.30
C LYS A 2 -22.65 -45.30 15.81
N THR A 3 -23.33 -44.34 16.44
CA THR A 3 -23.28 -42.91 16.09
C THR A 3 -22.09 -42.16 16.71
N LEU A 4 -21.43 -42.72 17.73
CA LEU A 4 -20.24 -42.13 18.37
C LEU A 4 -18.95 -42.41 17.59
N ILE A 5 -18.92 -43.45 16.74
CA ILE A 5 -17.75 -43.82 15.93
C ILE A 5 -17.60 -42.85 14.72
N LEU A 6 -18.70 -42.28 14.23
CA LEU A 6 -18.70 -41.34 13.11
C LEU A 6 -18.15 -39.95 13.47
N LEU A 7 -18.22 -39.55 14.75
CA LEU A 7 -17.73 -38.24 15.22
C LEU A 7 -16.22 -38.23 15.52
N ALA A 8 -15.61 -39.41 15.74
CA ALA A 8 -14.18 -39.54 16.00
C ALA A 8 -13.30 -39.47 14.73
N LEU A 9 -13.89 -39.64 13.53
CA LEU A 9 -13.14 -39.60 12.27
C LEU A 9 -12.90 -38.17 11.74
N ILE A 10 -13.54 -37.15 12.32
CA ILE A 10 -13.46 -35.75 11.86
C ILE A 10 -12.31 -34.98 12.54
N LEU A 11 -11.70 -35.56 13.59
CA LEU A 11 -10.63 -34.95 14.39
C LEU A 11 -9.22 -35.43 14.01
N LEU A 12 -9.05 -36.07 12.85
CA LEU A 12 -7.73 -36.28 12.27
C LEU A 12 -7.28 -34.95 11.62
N PRO A 13 -6.31 -34.21 12.19
CA PRO A 13 -5.63 -33.20 11.43
C PRO A 13 -4.91 -33.94 10.31
N LEU A 14 -5.46 -33.86 9.09
CA LEU A 14 -4.67 -34.13 7.90
C LEU A 14 -3.44 -33.22 8.03
N PRO A 15 -2.21 -33.75 8.05
CA PRO A 15 -1.07 -32.95 7.66
C PRO A 15 -1.27 -32.74 6.16
N LEU A 16 -2.17 -31.81 5.81
CA LEU A 16 -2.14 -31.15 4.52
C LEU A 16 -0.70 -30.72 4.39
N ALA A 17 -0.04 -31.31 3.40
CA ALA A 17 1.31 -31.02 2.99
C ALA A 17 1.61 -29.57 3.32
N ALA A 18 2.69 -29.32 4.06
CA ALA A 18 3.31 -28.01 4.08
C ALA A 18 3.46 -27.62 2.62
N GLN A 19 2.51 -26.81 2.14
CA GLN A 19 2.53 -26.28 0.80
C GLN A 19 3.64 -25.26 0.87
N THR A 20 4.85 -25.75 0.59
CA THR A 20 5.93 -24.98 -0.01
C THR A 20 5.26 -24.18 -1.12
N TYR A 21 4.89 -22.94 -0.80
CA TYR A 21 4.53 -21.95 -1.80
C TYR A 21 5.71 -21.93 -2.77
N PRO A 22 5.53 -22.32 -4.04
CA PRO A 22 6.60 -22.28 -5.02
C PRO A 22 6.99 -20.80 -5.19
N GLY A 23 8.11 -20.40 -4.57
CA GLY A 23 8.60 -19.02 -4.55
C GLY A 23 9.05 -18.49 -3.19
N MET A 24 8.62 -19.06 -2.05
CA MET A 24 9.06 -18.61 -0.72
C MET A 24 10.16 -19.50 -0.13
N ASN A 25 11.29 -19.62 -0.83
CA ASN A 25 12.48 -20.27 -0.29
C ASN A 25 13.30 -19.25 0.53
N MET A 26 12.68 -18.64 1.55
CA MET A 26 13.38 -17.69 2.43
C MET A 26 14.13 -18.46 3.51
N ASN A 27 15.43 -18.22 3.61
CA ASN A 27 16.23 -18.82 4.68
C ASN A 27 16.04 -18.03 6.00
N GLN A 28 16.55 -18.57 7.12
CA GLN A 28 16.47 -17.86 8.41
C GLN A 28 17.16 -16.49 8.43
N GLN A 29 18.23 -16.31 7.64
CA GLN A 29 18.96 -15.06 7.54
C GLN A 29 18.11 -13.97 6.86
N ASP A 30 17.33 -14.36 5.85
CA ASP A 30 16.40 -13.48 5.14
C ASP A 30 15.25 -13.04 6.04
N MET A 31 14.72 -13.96 6.87
CA MET A 31 13.72 -13.62 7.90
C MET A 31 14.27 -12.65 8.95
N GLN A 32 15.50 -12.82 9.42
CA GLN A 32 16.12 -11.89 10.38
C GLN A 32 16.35 -10.51 9.78
N LYS A 33 16.80 -10.43 8.53
CA LYS A 33 16.96 -9.16 7.80
C LYS A 33 15.62 -8.43 7.65
N MET A 34 14.55 -9.16 7.33
CA MET A 34 13.20 -8.62 7.23
C MET A 34 12.73 -8.03 8.56
N MET A 35 12.92 -8.77 9.67
CA MET A 35 12.55 -8.28 11.00
C MET A 35 13.29 -6.99 11.37
N LEU A 36 14.60 -6.94 11.10
CA LEU A 36 15.41 -5.75 11.38
C LEU A 36 14.99 -4.55 10.53
N GLN A 37 14.67 -4.76 9.25
CA GLN A 37 14.21 -3.69 8.38
C GLN A 37 12.80 -3.22 8.73
N ALA A 38 11.90 -4.12 9.13
CA ALA A 38 10.58 -3.77 9.62
C ALA A 38 10.66 -2.90 10.88
N GLN A 39 11.56 -3.23 11.81
CA GLN A 39 11.83 -2.37 12.99
C GLN A 39 12.33 -0.99 12.59
N LYS A 40 13.29 -0.90 11.65
CA LYS A 40 13.78 0.39 11.13
C LYS A 40 12.69 1.21 10.45
N ALA A 41 11.81 0.56 9.68
CA ALA A 41 10.68 1.23 9.05
C ALA A 41 9.66 1.72 10.09
N GLN A 42 9.40 0.93 11.14
CA GLN A 42 8.56 1.33 12.26
C GLN A 42 9.13 2.53 13.01
N GLU A 43 10.42 2.50 13.38
CA GLU A 43 11.10 3.63 14.01
C GLU A 43 11.13 4.87 13.12
N CYS A 44 11.21 4.69 11.80
CA CYS A 44 11.11 5.78 10.84
C CYS A 44 9.71 6.41 10.86
N MET A 45 8.67 5.57 10.80
CA MET A 45 7.27 6.03 10.86
C MET A 45 6.92 6.72 12.18
N GLU A 46 7.51 6.30 13.29
CA GLU A 46 7.32 6.97 14.59
C GLU A 46 7.86 8.41 14.62
N LYS A 47 8.83 8.73 13.78
CA LYS A 47 9.41 10.07 13.65
C LYS A 47 8.63 10.98 12.73
N VAL A 48 7.70 10.44 11.93
CA VAL A 48 6.83 11.22 11.04
C VAL A 48 5.92 12.10 11.90
N ASP A 49 5.81 13.38 11.54
CA ASP A 49 4.94 14.33 12.23
C ASP A 49 3.47 13.94 12.06
N LYS A 50 2.90 13.38 13.14
CA LYS A 50 1.50 12.94 13.18
C LYS A 50 0.51 14.09 12.99
N ASN A 51 0.82 15.28 13.50
CA ASN A 51 -0.06 16.44 13.34
C ASN A 51 -0.09 16.93 11.90
N ALA A 52 1.08 16.94 11.24
CA ALA A 52 1.18 17.26 9.82
C ALA A 52 0.45 16.22 8.96
N LEU A 53 0.54 14.94 9.33
CA LEU A 53 -0.16 13.87 8.64
C LEU A 53 -1.68 13.99 8.78
N GLU A 54 -2.20 14.22 9.99
CA GLU A 54 -3.63 14.45 10.20
C GLU A 54 -4.14 15.72 9.51
N ALA A 55 -3.32 16.78 9.46
CA ALA A 55 -3.65 17.99 8.72
C ALA A 55 -3.79 17.70 7.22
N LEU A 56 -2.85 16.94 6.66
CA LEU A 56 -2.88 16.49 5.27
C LEU A 56 -4.08 15.59 4.99
N GLU A 57 -4.47 14.71 5.91
CA GLU A 57 -5.66 13.87 5.78
C GLU A 57 -6.94 14.73 5.71
N ARG A 58 -7.09 15.67 6.64
CA ARG A 58 -8.23 16.60 6.66
C ARG A 58 -8.29 17.46 5.41
N GLU A 59 -7.15 17.93 4.93
CA GLU A 59 -7.04 18.67 3.67
C GLU A 59 -7.47 17.79 2.48
N SER A 60 -6.97 16.56 2.42
CA SER A 60 -7.28 15.60 1.35
C SER A 60 -8.76 15.26 1.27
N LYS A 61 -9.44 15.09 2.42
CA LYS A 61 -10.89 14.87 2.48
C LYS A 61 -11.68 16.06 1.92
N ARG A 62 -11.27 17.29 2.24
CA ARG A 62 -11.91 18.50 1.71
C ARG A 62 -11.68 18.61 0.21
N PHE A 63 -10.46 18.32 -0.23
CA PHE A 63 -10.08 18.30 -1.63
C PHE A 63 -10.90 17.28 -2.43
N GLU A 64 -11.05 16.05 -1.92
CA GLU A 64 -11.86 15.01 -2.56
C GLU A 64 -13.32 15.48 -2.74
N ALA A 65 -13.93 16.06 -1.71
CA ALA A 65 -15.28 16.60 -1.79
C ALA A 65 -15.41 17.71 -2.86
N GLU A 66 -14.41 18.58 -2.96
CA GLU A 66 -14.36 19.62 -3.98
C GLU A 66 -14.26 19.03 -5.40
N ILE A 67 -13.39 18.05 -5.62
CA ILE A 67 -13.24 17.38 -6.92
C ILE A 67 -14.53 16.65 -7.30
N ARG A 68 -15.15 15.92 -6.36
CA ARG A 68 -16.46 15.28 -6.57
C ARG A 68 -17.52 16.30 -7.00
N SER A 69 -17.55 17.46 -6.36
CA SER A 69 -18.47 18.55 -6.72
C SER A 69 -18.21 19.09 -8.12
N LEU A 70 -16.95 19.33 -8.50
CA LEU A 70 -16.58 19.77 -9.84
C LEU A 70 -16.98 18.73 -10.90
N CYS A 71 -16.73 17.45 -10.65
CA CYS A 71 -17.10 16.37 -11.54
C CYS A 71 -18.64 16.26 -11.70
N ALA A 72 -19.39 16.33 -10.60
CA ALA A 72 -20.85 16.31 -10.62
C ALA A 72 -21.46 17.52 -11.37
N ALA A 73 -20.77 18.67 -11.34
CA ALA A 73 -21.14 19.87 -12.09
C ALA A 73 -20.72 19.83 -13.58
N GLY A 74 -20.15 18.73 -14.05
CA GLY A 74 -19.64 18.59 -15.43
C GLY A 74 -18.34 19.35 -15.71
N LYS A 75 -17.71 19.94 -14.68
CA LYS A 75 -16.47 20.74 -14.80
C LYS A 75 -15.24 19.83 -14.79
N ARG A 76 -15.17 18.93 -15.77
CA ARG A 76 -14.16 17.87 -15.88
C ARG A 76 -12.75 18.43 -15.93
N ASP A 77 -12.44 19.29 -16.89
CA ASP A 77 -11.09 19.83 -17.07
C ASP A 77 -10.60 20.60 -15.83
N GLN A 78 -11.50 21.37 -15.20
CA GLN A 78 -11.20 22.08 -13.96
C GLN A 78 -10.88 21.10 -12.81
N ALA A 79 -11.62 19.99 -12.70
CA ALA A 79 -11.33 18.95 -11.72
C ALA A 79 -9.96 18.30 -11.97
N GLN A 80 -9.62 18.00 -13.24
CA GLN A 80 -8.34 17.41 -13.61
C GLN A 80 -7.17 18.35 -13.29
N GLU A 81 -7.25 19.63 -13.71
CA GLU A 81 -6.21 20.61 -13.46
C GLU A 81 -5.94 20.76 -11.96
N LYS A 82 -7.02 20.82 -11.17
CA LYS A 82 -6.93 20.96 -9.72
C LYS A 82 -6.35 19.70 -9.06
N ALA A 83 -6.74 18.50 -9.52
CA ALA A 83 -6.15 17.22 -9.11
C ALA A 83 -4.65 17.16 -9.37
N MET A 84 -4.22 17.57 -10.56
CA MET A 84 -2.80 17.62 -10.91
C MET A 84 -2.01 18.62 -10.05
N ALA A 85 -2.58 19.80 -9.81
CA ALA A 85 -1.96 20.81 -8.94
C ALA A 85 -1.86 20.31 -7.49
N TYR A 86 -2.91 19.68 -6.97
CA TYR A 86 -2.92 19.09 -5.64
C TYR A 86 -1.92 17.94 -5.52
N GLY A 87 -1.84 17.04 -6.51
CA GLY A 87 -0.86 15.96 -6.55
C GLY A 87 0.58 16.49 -6.45
N ARG A 88 0.93 17.56 -7.17
CA ARG A 88 2.24 18.24 -7.05
C ARG A 88 2.46 18.85 -5.66
N LYS A 89 1.43 19.42 -5.04
CA LYS A 89 1.49 19.95 -3.67
C LYS A 89 1.75 18.83 -2.66
N VAL A 90 1.02 17.72 -2.76
CA VAL A 90 1.17 16.57 -1.86
C VAL A 90 2.53 15.93 -2.02
N SER A 91 3.02 15.72 -3.24
CA SER A 91 4.35 15.13 -3.49
C SER A 91 5.53 16.02 -3.03
N SER A 92 5.31 17.32 -2.94
CA SER A 92 6.28 18.27 -2.37
C SER A 92 6.21 18.41 -0.86
N SER A 93 5.20 17.81 -0.21
CA SER A 93 5.02 17.89 1.24
C SER A 93 6.13 17.15 2.01
N PRO A 94 6.75 17.76 3.03
CA PRO A 94 7.79 17.11 3.83
C PRO A 94 7.31 15.81 4.49
N VAL A 95 6.11 15.81 5.06
CA VAL A 95 5.54 14.62 5.73
C VAL A 95 5.36 13.45 4.75
N VAL A 96 4.96 13.73 3.50
CA VAL A 96 4.82 12.71 2.46
C VAL A 96 6.17 12.18 2.01
N ARG A 97 7.18 13.06 1.88
CA ARG A 97 8.54 12.64 1.52
C ARG A 97 9.17 11.78 2.62
N GLU A 98 8.93 12.10 3.88
CA GLU A 98 9.40 11.30 5.02
C GLU A 98 8.72 9.93 5.04
N MET A 99 7.39 9.89 4.89
CA MET A 99 6.67 8.62 4.74
C MET A 99 7.19 7.78 3.58
N LYS A 100 7.42 8.41 2.42
CA LYS A 100 7.97 7.72 1.24
C LYS A 100 9.32 7.08 1.54
N LYS A 101 10.24 7.81 2.18
CA LYS A 101 11.54 7.26 2.61
C LYS A 101 11.38 6.09 3.56
N CYS A 102 10.43 6.16 4.51
CA CYS A 102 10.16 5.05 5.41
C CYS A 102 9.69 3.79 4.67
N THR A 103 8.87 3.96 3.63
CA THR A 103 8.36 2.85 2.81
C THR A 103 9.37 2.31 1.79
N GLU A 104 10.25 3.16 1.23
CA GLU A 104 11.31 2.73 0.29
C GLU A 104 12.28 1.75 0.95
N MET A 105 12.51 1.87 2.27
CA MET A 105 13.31 0.91 3.04
C MET A 105 12.73 -0.51 3.03
N MET A 106 11.42 -0.66 2.83
CA MET A 106 10.76 -1.97 2.69
C MET A 106 10.70 -2.45 1.24
N GLN A 107 10.70 -1.53 0.27
CA GLN A 107 10.51 -1.81 -1.14
C GLN A 107 11.71 -2.53 -1.77
N GLY A 108 12.94 -2.13 -1.41
CA GLY A 108 14.16 -2.79 -1.91
C GLY A 108 14.24 -4.28 -1.55
N MET A 109 13.71 -4.67 -0.38
CA MET A 109 13.65 -6.06 0.04
C MET A 109 12.65 -6.89 -0.79
N MET A 110 11.50 -6.31 -1.12
CA MET A 110 10.47 -6.99 -1.89
C MET A 110 10.94 -7.25 -3.33
N GLN A 111 11.72 -6.33 -3.89
CA GLN A 111 12.34 -6.49 -5.21
C GLN A 111 13.44 -7.56 -5.23
N ASP A 112 14.23 -7.68 -4.16
CA ASP A 112 15.23 -8.74 -4.00
C ASP A 112 14.59 -10.14 -3.82
N MET A 113 13.43 -10.20 -3.16
CA MET A 113 12.73 -11.46 -2.84
C MET A 113 11.75 -11.91 -3.92
N MET A 114 11.11 -10.96 -4.61
CA MET A 114 10.19 -11.21 -5.72
C MET A 114 10.64 -10.42 -6.95
N PRO A 115 11.74 -10.85 -7.60
CA PRO A 115 12.21 -10.21 -8.81
C PRO A 115 11.12 -10.26 -9.89
N GLY A 116 10.71 -9.09 -10.37
CA GLY A 116 9.65 -8.93 -11.37
C GLY A 116 8.30 -8.43 -10.83
N MET A 117 8.13 -8.33 -9.51
CA MET A 117 7.02 -7.57 -8.93
C MET A 117 7.44 -6.10 -8.83
N ASP A 118 7.17 -5.35 -9.90
CA ASP A 118 7.37 -3.91 -9.91
C ASP A 118 6.34 -3.24 -9.00
N MET A 119 6.75 -2.95 -7.77
CA MET A 119 5.96 -2.22 -6.79
C MET A 119 6.22 -0.72 -6.87
N ARG A 120 6.65 -0.16 -8.02
CA ARG A 120 6.69 1.29 -8.23
C ARG A 120 5.27 1.87 -8.19
N PHE A 121 4.68 1.95 -7.00
CA PHE A 121 3.41 2.62 -6.71
C PHE A 121 3.44 4.14 -7.03
N MET A 122 4.57 4.65 -7.54
CA MET A 122 4.79 6.05 -7.82
C MET A 122 5.72 6.32 -9.02
N GLU A 123 6.15 5.31 -9.80
CA GLU A 123 6.72 5.66 -11.11
C GLU A 123 5.54 5.87 -12.03
N GLU A 124 5.45 7.09 -12.56
CA GLU A 124 4.46 7.51 -13.54
C GLU A 124 4.57 6.59 -14.76
N ASP A 125 3.83 5.48 -14.72
CA ASP A 125 3.52 4.72 -15.91
C ASP A 125 2.63 5.62 -16.76
N SER A 126 3.27 6.29 -17.70
CA SER A 126 2.72 7.16 -18.74
C SER A 126 1.51 6.59 -19.52
N ALA A 127 1.16 5.31 -19.30
CA ALA A 127 -0.05 4.65 -19.78
C ALA A 127 -1.33 5.07 -19.03
N GLU A 128 -1.23 5.65 -17.83
CA GLU A 128 -2.38 6.13 -17.04
C GLU A 128 -2.69 7.62 -17.27
N SER A 129 -1.96 8.30 -18.17
CA SER A 129 -2.19 9.70 -18.55
C SER A 129 -3.55 9.96 -19.24
N SER A 130 -4.28 8.91 -19.60
CA SER A 130 -5.57 9.00 -20.31
C SER A 130 -6.80 8.87 -19.40
N ARG A 131 -6.64 8.53 -18.12
CA ARG A 131 -7.79 8.44 -17.19
C ARG A 131 -8.03 9.80 -16.54
N HIS A 132 -9.23 10.32 -16.77
CA HIS A 132 -9.65 11.59 -16.19
C HIS A 132 -10.09 11.35 -14.73
N ILE A 133 -9.76 12.27 -13.81
CA ILE A 133 -10.02 12.11 -12.37
C ILE A 133 -11.49 11.80 -12.08
N CYS A 134 -12.42 12.43 -12.80
CA CYS A 134 -13.86 12.19 -12.66
C CYS A 134 -14.33 10.77 -13.00
N ASP A 135 -13.52 9.94 -13.66
CA ASP A 135 -13.87 8.57 -14.01
C ASP A 135 -13.38 7.57 -12.94
N SER A 136 -12.70 8.06 -11.89
CA SER A 136 -12.08 7.25 -10.82
C SER A 136 -12.59 7.60 -9.42
N LEU A 137 -13.64 8.41 -9.31
CA LEU A 137 -14.20 8.90 -8.03
C LEU A 137 -15.44 8.15 -7.59
#